data_AF-A0A2R6PWA3-F1
#
_entry.id   AF-A0A2R6PWA3-F1
#
_cell.length_a   1.000
_cell.length_b   1.000
_cell.length_c   1.000
_cell.angle_alpha   90.00
_cell.angle_beta   90.00
_cell.angle_gamma   90.00
#
_symmetry.space_group_name_H-M   'P 1'
#
loop_
_entity.id
_entity.type
_entity.pdbx_description
1 polymer ?
#
loop_
_entity_poly.entity_id
_entity_poly.type
_entity_poly.pdbx_seq_one_letter_code
_entity_poly.pdbx_strand_id
1 'polypeptide(L)'
;MRGRQDGGQKKRLITSVCVVAVFLIFLYAYFGSHSHGESALEYGSRSLRKLGSSYLGGDEDSDLGGKQDESATKFGLEDGEDGIIPKSFPIQFALERGIPAYLGVLGTKRLPYPSRSFELAHCSRCRIDWLQRDGILLLELDRVLRPGGYFAYSSPEAYAQDEEDLRIWREMSALVERMCWKIAAKKNQTVIWVKPLTNDCYMEREPGTQPPICRSDEDPDAVWGVAMEPCITPYSDHDHKTKGSELAPWPRRLTAPPPRLADFGYSNEMFEKDTELWQRRVGNYWNLLSPKIASDTLRNVMDMKANLGSFGAALKEKDVWVMNVVPEDGPNTLKLIYDRGLIGTVHSWCEAFSTYPRTYDLLHAWTVFSDIEKKGCSAEDLLLEMDRILRPTGFIIIRDKQPVIEFVKKYVQALHWEAVATADSSSDSDTDGDDFVFVIQKKLWLTSESLRDSE
;
A
#
# COMPACT_ATOMS: atom_id res chain seq x y z
N MET A 1 27.69 13.80 80.18
CA MET A 1 28.55 12.98 79.30
C MET A 1 28.16 13.22 77.85
N ARG A 2 29.16 13.37 76.97
CA ARG A 2 29.05 13.55 75.52
C ARG A 2 28.31 12.37 74.85
N GLY A 3 27.55 12.67 73.79
CA GLY A 3 27.03 11.70 72.81
C GLY A 3 26.18 12.40 71.74
N ARG A 4 26.82 13.14 70.82
CA ARG A 4 27.09 12.78 69.40
C ARG A 4 25.82 12.84 68.51
N GLN A 5 25.77 13.89 67.67
CA GLN A 5 24.73 14.17 66.68
C GLN A 5 24.65 13.07 65.61
N ASP A 6 23.46 12.51 65.43
CA ASP A 6 23.12 11.55 64.36
C ASP A 6 22.69 12.28 63.05
N GLY A 7 23.40 13.35 62.72
CA GLY A 7 23.10 14.20 61.55
C GLY A 7 23.71 13.70 60.23
N GLY A 8 24.67 12.77 60.30
CA GLY A 8 25.41 12.27 59.13
C GLY A 8 24.66 11.20 58.33
N GLN A 9 23.90 10.33 59.01
CA GLN A 9 23.23 9.20 58.38
C GLN A 9 22.00 9.65 57.57
N LYS A 10 21.20 10.59 58.10
CA LYS A 10 20.07 11.20 57.38
C LYS A 10 20.51 11.99 56.15
N LYS A 11 21.62 12.75 56.24
CA LYS A 11 22.16 13.50 55.09
C LYS A 11 22.63 12.55 53.98
N ARG A 12 23.38 11.49 54.29
CA ARG A 12 23.79 10.48 53.30
C ARG A 12 22.60 9.75 52.66
N LEU A 13 21.55 9.46 53.43
CA LEU A 13 20.33 8.84 52.90
C LEU A 13 19.63 9.77 51.90
N ILE A 14 19.47 11.05 52.26
CA ILE A 14 18.86 12.06 51.39
C ILE A 14 19.70 12.29 50.12
N THR A 15 21.02 12.37 50.24
CA THR A 15 21.90 12.51 49.08
C THR A 15 21.84 11.28 48.17
N SER A 16 21.77 10.07 48.73
CA SER A 16 21.63 8.83 47.94
C SER A 16 20.29 8.77 47.20
N VAL A 17 19.19 9.15 47.85
CA VAL A 17 17.85 9.21 47.23
C VAL A 17 17.80 10.26 46.13
N CYS A 18 18.41 11.44 46.32
CA CYS A 18 18.52 12.46 45.29
C CYS A 18 19.34 11.99 44.07
N VAL A 19 20.46 11.29 44.30
CA VAL A 19 21.29 10.76 43.20
C VAL A 19 20.55 9.68 42.42
N VAL A 20 19.85 8.76 43.09
CA VAL A 20 19.02 7.75 42.44
C VAL A 20 17.87 8.39 41.66
N ALA A 21 17.20 9.41 42.21
CA ALA A 21 16.14 10.13 41.52
C ALA A 21 16.66 10.84 40.26
N VAL A 22 17.81 11.51 40.33
CA VAL A 22 18.44 12.14 39.15
C VAL A 22 18.85 11.10 38.12
N PHE A 23 19.37 9.95 38.55
CA PHE A 23 19.75 8.86 37.65
C PHE A 23 18.52 8.22 36.97
N LEU A 24 17.41 8.07 37.68
CA LEU A 24 16.14 7.60 37.12
C LEU A 24 15.52 8.61 36.15
N ILE A 25 15.63 9.91 36.43
CA ILE A 25 15.22 10.97 35.49
C ILE A 25 16.10 10.95 34.24
N PHE A 26 17.42 10.76 34.39
CA PHE A 26 18.32 10.60 33.25
C PHE A 26 18.03 9.33 32.45
N LEU A 27 17.76 8.20 33.10
CA LEU A 27 17.32 6.97 32.43
C LEU A 27 15.98 7.17 31.73
N TYR A 28 15.03 7.88 32.34
CA TYR A 28 13.75 8.22 31.70
C TYR A 28 13.93 9.20 30.53
N ALA A 29 14.84 10.17 30.61
CA ALA A 29 15.13 11.07 29.50
C ALA A 29 15.91 10.37 28.37
N TYR A 30 16.79 9.43 28.72
CA TYR A 30 17.66 8.73 27.76
C TYR A 30 16.94 7.54 27.08
N PHE A 31 16.11 6.80 27.81
CA PHE A 31 15.32 5.67 27.28
C PHE A 31 13.86 6.04 26.99
N GLY A 32 13.26 6.99 27.70
CA GLY A 32 11.87 7.43 27.49
C GLY A 32 11.68 8.45 26.38
N SER A 33 12.76 8.96 25.78
CA SER A 33 12.70 9.85 24.60
C SER A 33 12.78 9.09 23.26
N HIS A 34 12.65 7.77 23.27
CA HIS A 34 12.67 6.92 22.06
C HIS A 34 11.47 5.96 21.99
N SER A 35 10.25 6.46 22.23
CA SER A 35 9.01 5.70 21.99
C SER A 35 7.94 6.42 21.16
N HIS A 36 8.31 7.45 20.40
CA HIS A 36 7.52 7.88 19.24
C HIS A 36 8.11 7.26 17.96
N GLY A 37 8.15 5.93 17.93
CA GLY A 37 8.18 5.21 16.66
C GLY A 37 6.75 5.14 16.15
N GLU A 38 6.39 5.99 15.19
CA GLU A 38 5.09 5.91 14.51
C GLU A 38 4.94 4.51 13.91
N SER A 39 4.07 3.69 14.51
CA SER A 39 3.76 2.35 14.00
C SER A 39 3.08 2.46 12.63
N ALA A 40 3.11 1.40 11.81
CA ALA A 40 2.33 1.35 10.56
C ALA A 40 0.82 1.58 10.81
N LEU A 41 0.37 1.18 12.01
CA LEU A 41 -0.95 1.49 12.56
C LEU A 41 -1.16 2.99 12.76
N GLU A 42 -0.13 3.79 13.03
CA GLU A 42 -0.26 5.24 13.22
C GLU A 42 -0.43 6.00 11.89
N TYR A 43 0.24 5.58 10.81
CA TYR A 43 -0.02 6.07 9.45
C TYR A 43 -1.45 5.72 8.99
N GLY A 44 -1.88 4.47 9.22
CA GLY A 44 -3.28 4.10 9.05
C GLY A 44 -4.21 4.88 9.98
N SER A 45 -3.81 5.13 11.22
CA SER A 45 -4.63 5.84 12.21
C SER A 45 -4.71 7.34 11.98
N ARG A 46 -3.75 8.01 11.34
CA ARG A 46 -3.89 9.44 10.99
C ARG A 46 -5.01 9.63 9.97
N SER A 47 -5.09 8.71 8.99
CA SER A 47 -6.23 8.59 8.07
C SER A 47 -7.52 8.17 8.81
N LEU A 48 -7.46 7.25 9.78
CA LEU A 48 -8.64 6.76 10.51
C LEU A 48 -9.09 7.62 11.71
N ARG A 49 -8.27 8.51 12.29
CA ARG A 49 -8.63 9.39 13.43
C ARG A 49 -9.67 10.44 13.03
N LYS A 50 -9.90 10.65 11.73
CA LYS A 50 -11.03 11.42 11.19
C LYS A 50 -12.36 10.65 11.18
N LEU A 51 -12.36 9.35 11.50
CA LEU A 51 -13.56 8.55 11.70
C LEU A 51 -13.86 8.47 13.20
N GLY A 52 -14.97 9.09 13.60
CA GLY A 52 -15.44 9.11 14.98
C GLY A 52 -15.48 7.72 15.62
N SER A 53 -15.13 7.71 16.92
CA SER A 53 -15.11 6.58 17.84
C SER A 53 -16.52 6.02 18.13
N SER A 54 -17.19 5.44 17.13
CA SER A 54 -18.52 4.82 17.33
C SER A 54 -18.66 3.40 16.78
N TYR A 55 -17.59 2.75 16.31
CA TYR A 55 -17.67 1.38 15.77
C TYR A 55 -16.86 0.32 16.53
N LEU A 56 -16.17 0.71 17.61
CA LEU A 56 -15.41 -0.22 18.46
C LEU A 56 -15.71 0.09 19.93
N GLY A 57 -16.91 -0.26 20.37
CA GLY A 57 -17.32 -0.17 21.77
C GLY A 57 -18.57 -1.00 21.97
N GLY A 58 -18.44 -2.14 22.63
CA GLY A 58 -19.54 -3.04 22.96
C GLY A 58 -19.04 -4.02 24.00
N ASP A 59 -19.28 -3.64 25.26
CA ASP A 59 -18.87 -4.29 26.49
C ASP A 59 -19.43 -5.72 26.68
N GLU A 60 -18.78 -6.42 27.61
CA GLU A 60 -19.13 -7.73 28.16
C GLU A 60 -20.49 -7.72 28.91
N ASP A 61 -21.04 -8.94 29.03
CA ASP A 61 -22.16 -9.40 29.87
C ASP A 61 -23.62 -9.18 29.41
N SER A 62 -24.24 -10.25 28.89
CA SER A 62 -25.26 -11.05 29.60
C SER A 62 -26.03 -12.00 28.66
N ASP A 63 -26.28 -13.22 29.14
CA ASP A 63 -27.14 -14.25 28.52
C ASP A 63 -28.53 -13.72 28.15
N LEU A 64 -29.05 -14.14 26.99
CA LEU A 64 -30.37 -14.77 26.83
C LEU A 64 -30.61 -15.11 25.35
N GLY A 65 -31.07 -16.34 25.10
CA GLY A 65 -31.31 -16.85 23.75
C GLY A 65 -32.42 -16.14 22.99
N GLY A 66 -32.21 -16.01 21.68
CA GLY A 66 -33.22 -15.59 20.72
C GLY A 66 -32.66 -15.65 19.31
N LYS A 67 -33.27 -16.45 18.44
CA LYS A 67 -33.05 -16.39 17.00
C LYS A 67 -33.32 -14.95 16.53
N GLN A 68 -32.32 -14.28 15.99
CA GLN A 68 -32.50 -13.04 15.24
C GLN A 68 -32.00 -13.24 13.81
N ASP A 69 -32.97 -13.36 12.90
CA ASP A 69 -32.79 -13.01 11.49
C ASP A 69 -32.53 -11.51 11.43
N GLU A 70 -31.35 -11.09 10.98
CA GLU A 70 -31.04 -9.67 10.80
C GLU A 70 -31.38 -9.18 9.39
N SER A 71 -32.37 -8.31 9.35
CA SER A 71 -32.81 -7.51 8.22
C SER A 71 -31.72 -6.56 7.76
N ALA A 72 -31.40 -6.60 6.46
CA ALA A 72 -30.63 -5.56 5.82
C ALA A 72 -31.36 -4.20 5.90
N THR A 73 -30.64 -3.17 6.34
CA THR A 73 -31.11 -1.79 6.45
C THR A 73 -31.49 -1.25 5.07
N LYS A 74 -32.80 -1.23 4.79
CA LYS A 74 -33.40 -0.71 3.57
C LYS A 74 -33.48 0.82 3.67
N PHE A 75 -32.56 1.54 3.05
CA PHE A 75 -32.78 2.96 2.74
C PHE A 75 -33.67 3.04 1.50
N GLY A 76 -34.82 3.69 1.65
CA GLY A 76 -35.90 3.67 0.68
C GLY A 76 -35.58 4.37 -0.63
N LEU A 77 -35.78 3.65 -1.73
CA LEU A 77 -36.48 4.14 -2.91
C LEU A 77 -37.48 3.04 -3.29
N GLU A 78 -38.77 3.38 -3.18
CA GLU A 78 -39.84 2.60 -3.79
C GLU A 78 -39.78 2.83 -5.30
N ASP A 79 -39.25 1.86 -6.05
CA ASP A 79 -39.96 1.25 -7.16
C ASP A 79 -39.18 0.02 -7.65
N GLY A 80 -39.93 -1.02 -8.02
CA GLY A 80 -39.40 -2.34 -8.33
C GLY A 80 -38.68 -2.38 -9.67
N GLU A 81 -37.37 -2.52 -9.63
CA GLU A 81 -36.53 -3.19 -10.63
C GLU A 81 -35.34 -3.80 -9.87
N ASP A 82 -34.87 -4.97 -10.29
CA ASP A 82 -33.79 -5.73 -9.66
C ASP A 82 -32.61 -4.82 -9.28
N GLY A 83 -32.55 -4.48 -7.98
CA GLY A 83 -31.52 -3.63 -7.41
C GLY A 83 -30.18 -4.37 -7.47
N ILE A 84 -29.42 -4.13 -8.53
CA ILE A 84 -28.01 -4.46 -8.60
C ILE A 84 -27.34 -3.69 -7.46
N ILE A 85 -27.11 -4.32 -6.32
CA ILE A 85 -26.19 -3.81 -5.31
C ILE A 85 -24.80 -3.89 -5.97
N PRO A 86 -24.18 -2.78 -6.37
CA PRO A 86 -22.81 -2.77 -6.86
C PRO A 86 -21.92 -3.32 -5.75
N LYS A 87 -21.33 -4.49 -5.99
CA LYS A 87 -20.42 -5.21 -5.07
C LYS A 87 -19.14 -4.42 -4.73
N SER A 88 -19.02 -3.18 -5.19
CA SER A 88 -17.78 -2.41 -5.25
C SER A 88 -17.84 -1.05 -4.54
N PHE A 89 -18.98 -0.72 -3.90
CA PHE A 89 -19.13 0.45 -3.04
C PHE A 89 -18.07 0.61 -1.92
N PRO A 90 -17.58 -0.48 -1.26
CA PRO A 90 -16.61 -0.33 -0.18
C PRO A 90 -15.28 0.28 -0.64
N ILE A 91 -14.84 -0.02 -1.86
CA ILE A 91 -13.54 0.44 -2.37
C ILE A 91 -13.58 1.92 -2.72
N GLN A 92 -14.62 2.36 -3.45
CA GLN A 92 -14.77 3.78 -3.75
C GLN A 92 -14.90 4.60 -2.46
N PHE A 93 -15.66 4.11 -1.48
CA PHE A 93 -15.81 4.77 -0.19
C PHE A 93 -14.51 4.89 0.61
N ALA A 94 -13.66 3.86 0.57
CA ALA A 94 -12.33 3.88 1.18
C ALA A 94 -11.45 4.95 0.50
N LEU A 95 -11.42 4.96 -0.83
CA LEU A 95 -10.68 5.96 -1.61
C LEU A 95 -11.17 7.39 -1.33
N GLU A 96 -12.48 7.61 -1.26
CA GLU A 96 -13.05 8.93 -0.90
C GLU A 96 -12.67 9.41 0.51
N ARG A 97 -12.33 8.47 1.40
CA ARG A 97 -11.88 8.73 2.77
C ARG A 97 -10.35 8.85 2.91
N GLY A 98 -9.60 8.75 1.82
CA GLY A 98 -8.13 8.75 1.88
C GLY A 98 -7.56 7.47 2.49
N ILE A 99 -8.32 6.37 2.44
CA ILE A 99 -7.85 5.04 2.80
C ILE A 99 -7.35 4.36 1.52
N PRO A 100 -6.08 3.92 1.47
CA PRO A 100 -5.55 3.21 0.31
C PRO A 100 -6.38 1.96 0.02
N ALA A 101 -6.90 1.86 -1.20
CA ALA A 101 -7.66 0.71 -1.66
C ALA A 101 -7.38 0.45 -3.14
N TYR A 102 -7.53 -0.80 -3.56
CA TYR A 102 -7.20 -1.23 -4.92
C TYR A 102 -8.25 -2.22 -5.44
N LEU A 103 -8.53 -2.16 -6.74
CA LEU A 103 -9.42 -3.09 -7.43
C LEU A 103 -8.61 -4.18 -8.09
N GLY A 104 -8.70 -5.41 -7.58
CA GLY A 104 -8.05 -6.58 -8.15
C GLY A 104 -9.04 -7.68 -8.47
N VAL A 105 -8.79 -8.41 -9.55
CA VAL A 105 -9.53 -9.64 -9.88
C VAL A 105 -8.69 -10.84 -9.46
N LEU A 106 -9.13 -11.55 -8.44
CA LEU A 106 -8.56 -12.84 -8.06
C LEU A 106 -9.20 -13.93 -8.96
N GLY A 107 -8.64 -14.11 -10.16
CA GLY A 107 -9.26 -14.89 -11.23
C GLY A 107 -8.29 -15.89 -11.86
N THR A 108 -7.74 -15.56 -13.02
CA THR A 108 -6.80 -16.41 -13.79
C THR A 108 -5.38 -15.86 -13.85
N LYS A 109 -5.22 -14.55 -13.66
CA LYS A 109 -3.94 -13.85 -13.65
C LYS A 109 -3.47 -13.64 -12.21
N ARG A 110 -2.15 -13.54 -12.02
CA ARG A 110 -1.55 -13.19 -10.73
C ARG A 110 -2.14 -11.86 -10.24
N LEU A 111 -2.28 -11.72 -8.93
CA LEU A 111 -2.53 -10.44 -8.29
C LEU A 111 -1.43 -9.45 -8.68
N PRO A 112 -1.73 -8.15 -8.78
CA PRO A 112 -0.79 -7.11 -9.20
C PRO A 112 0.22 -6.76 -8.10
N TYR A 113 0.64 -7.75 -7.32
CA TYR A 113 1.58 -7.65 -6.22
C TYR A 113 2.79 -8.55 -6.50
N PRO A 114 4.03 -8.04 -6.39
CA PRO A 114 5.21 -8.87 -6.53
C PRO A 114 5.24 -9.93 -5.42
N SER A 115 6.12 -10.92 -5.54
CA SER A 115 6.24 -11.93 -4.49
C SER A 115 6.64 -11.28 -3.16
N ARG A 116 6.21 -11.89 -2.06
CA ARG A 116 6.62 -11.49 -0.70
C ARG A 116 6.33 -10.00 -0.44
N SER A 117 5.13 -9.55 -0.80
CA SER A 117 4.69 -8.17 -0.63
C SER A 117 4.16 -7.88 0.78
N PHE A 118 3.43 -8.83 1.37
CA PHE A 118 2.67 -8.61 2.60
C PHE A 118 3.08 -9.55 3.73
N GLU A 119 2.96 -9.08 4.97
CA GLU A 119 3.14 -9.88 6.18
C GLU A 119 1.85 -10.59 6.61
N LEU A 120 0.69 -10.07 6.22
CA LEU A 120 -0.62 -10.63 6.56
C LEU A 120 -1.62 -10.43 5.44
N ALA A 121 -2.42 -11.46 5.19
CA ALA A 121 -3.64 -11.39 4.40
C ALA A 121 -4.84 -11.81 5.24
N HIS A 122 -5.95 -11.10 5.09
CA HIS A 122 -7.19 -11.40 5.80
C HIS A 122 -8.33 -11.58 4.80
N CYS A 123 -8.94 -12.76 4.82
CA CYS A 123 -10.26 -12.97 4.21
C CYS A 123 -11.32 -12.91 5.32
N SER A 124 -12.18 -11.90 5.26
CA SER A 124 -13.39 -11.80 6.08
C SER A 124 -14.61 -12.10 5.23
N ARG A 125 -15.23 -13.27 5.44
CA ARG A 125 -16.42 -13.74 4.69
C ARG A 125 -16.29 -13.57 3.17
N CYS A 126 -15.11 -13.86 2.62
CA CYS A 126 -14.80 -13.55 1.22
C CYS A 126 -15.56 -14.42 0.20
N ARG A 127 -16.17 -15.54 0.63
CA ARG A 127 -16.88 -16.50 -0.25
C ARG A 127 -16.02 -16.96 -1.44
N ILE A 128 -14.71 -17.06 -1.21
CA ILE A 128 -13.76 -17.58 -2.19
C ILE A 128 -13.67 -19.09 -1.96
N ASP A 129 -13.94 -19.87 -3.01
CA ASP A 129 -13.57 -21.28 -3.03
C ASP A 129 -12.05 -21.37 -3.18
N TRP A 130 -11.36 -21.62 -2.07
CA TRP A 130 -9.91 -21.73 -2.00
C TRP A 130 -9.37 -23.08 -2.50
N LEU A 131 -10.23 -24.08 -2.68
CA LEU A 131 -9.88 -25.43 -3.13
C LEU A 131 -9.98 -25.58 -4.65
N GLN A 132 -10.68 -24.65 -5.32
CA GLN A 132 -10.82 -24.67 -6.76
C GLN A 132 -9.45 -24.73 -7.48
N ARG A 133 -9.45 -25.37 -8.66
CA ARG A 133 -8.30 -25.39 -9.58
C ARG A 133 -6.99 -25.76 -8.86
N ASP A 134 -7.02 -26.87 -8.11
CA ASP A 134 -5.88 -27.39 -7.34
C ASP A 134 -5.32 -26.42 -6.31
N GLY A 135 -6.18 -25.58 -5.72
CA GLY A 135 -5.78 -24.61 -4.70
C GLY A 135 -5.04 -23.39 -5.25
N ILE A 136 -5.12 -23.12 -6.55
CA ILE A 136 -4.36 -22.05 -7.23
C ILE A 136 -4.52 -20.67 -6.58
N LEU A 137 -5.69 -20.36 -6.03
CA LEU A 137 -5.92 -19.07 -5.37
C LEU A 137 -5.19 -18.95 -4.03
N LEU A 138 -5.08 -20.06 -3.30
CA LEU A 138 -4.32 -20.12 -2.05
C LEU A 138 -2.81 -20.10 -2.32
N LEU A 139 -2.38 -20.65 -3.46
CA LEU A 139 -0.99 -20.59 -3.90
C LEU A 139 -0.59 -19.19 -4.36
N GLU A 140 -1.50 -18.45 -4.99
CA GLU A 140 -1.30 -17.03 -5.29
C GLU A 140 -1.20 -16.20 -3.99
N LEU A 141 -2.02 -16.53 -2.99
CA LEU A 141 -1.90 -15.93 -1.66
C LEU A 141 -0.55 -16.26 -1.02
N ASP A 142 -0.08 -17.49 -1.16
CA ASP A 142 1.24 -17.89 -0.70
C ASP A 142 2.34 -17.04 -1.35
N ARG A 143 2.33 -16.90 -2.68
CA ARG A 143 3.33 -16.12 -3.43
C ARG A 143 3.47 -14.69 -2.89
N VAL A 144 2.36 -14.01 -2.59
CA VAL A 144 2.37 -12.61 -2.15
C VAL A 144 2.72 -12.44 -0.66
N LEU A 145 2.66 -13.50 0.15
CA LEU A 145 3.02 -13.45 1.57
C LEU A 145 4.53 -13.69 1.78
N ARG A 146 5.13 -12.85 2.63
CA ARG A 146 6.54 -12.96 3.05
C ARG A 146 6.80 -14.25 3.83
N PRO A 147 8.06 -14.70 3.97
CA PRO A 147 8.42 -15.78 4.89
C PRO A 147 7.88 -15.50 6.30
N GLY A 148 7.19 -16.47 6.90
CA GLY A 148 6.51 -16.29 8.19
C GLY A 148 5.25 -15.43 8.16
N GLY A 149 4.75 -15.06 6.97
CA GLY A 149 3.51 -14.32 6.81
C GLY A 149 2.28 -15.09 7.26
N TYR A 150 1.21 -14.36 7.57
CA TYR A 150 -0.02 -14.90 8.15
C TYR A 150 -1.19 -14.83 7.18
N PHE A 151 -2.03 -15.86 7.20
CA PHE A 151 -3.34 -15.81 6.59
C PHE A 151 -4.42 -15.96 7.66
N ALA A 152 -5.15 -14.89 7.90
CA ALA A 152 -6.35 -14.91 8.71
C ALA A 152 -7.56 -15.24 7.85
N TYR A 153 -8.32 -16.25 8.24
CA TYR A 153 -9.51 -16.69 7.55
C TYR A 153 -10.68 -16.71 8.52
N SER A 154 -11.61 -15.77 8.31
CA SER A 154 -12.81 -15.56 9.11
C SER A 154 -14.04 -15.91 8.27
N SER A 155 -14.40 -17.18 8.24
CA SER A 155 -15.47 -17.72 7.37
C SER A 155 -16.19 -18.90 8.05
N PRO A 156 -17.47 -19.19 7.74
CA PRO A 156 -18.23 -20.31 8.32
C PRO A 156 -17.47 -21.63 8.30
N GLU A 157 -16.78 -21.92 7.19
CA GLU A 157 -15.95 -23.10 6.97
C GLU A 157 -14.87 -23.28 8.06
N ALA A 158 -14.49 -22.23 8.80
CA ALA A 158 -13.51 -22.33 9.89
C ALA A 158 -14.10 -22.77 11.24
N TYR A 159 -15.41 -22.59 11.47
CA TYR A 159 -16.05 -22.72 12.80
C TYR A 159 -17.40 -23.45 12.81
N ALA A 160 -18.14 -23.44 11.71
CA ALA A 160 -19.41 -24.12 11.58
C ALA A 160 -19.22 -25.65 11.64
N GLN A 161 -20.29 -26.35 11.99
CA GLN A 161 -20.28 -27.77 12.33
C GLN A 161 -21.15 -28.61 11.39
N ASP A 162 -21.70 -28.03 10.34
CA ASP A 162 -22.38 -28.79 9.30
C ASP A 162 -21.39 -29.60 8.46
N GLU A 163 -21.89 -30.64 7.80
CA GLU A 163 -21.06 -31.61 7.10
C GLU A 163 -20.28 -31.00 5.93
N GLU A 164 -20.84 -30.00 5.26
CA GLU A 164 -20.22 -29.34 4.12
C GLU A 164 -19.04 -28.47 4.57
N ASP A 165 -19.24 -27.60 5.57
CA ASP A 165 -18.20 -26.75 6.13
C ASP A 165 -17.07 -27.59 6.75
N LEU A 166 -17.39 -28.69 7.42
CA LEU A 166 -16.40 -29.63 7.95
C LEU A 166 -15.60 -30.34 6.85
N ARG A 167 -16.21 -30.65 5.71
CA ARG A 167 -15.51 -31.23 4.55
C ARG A 167 -14.54 -30.21 3.95
N ILE A 168 -15.01 -28.99 3.69
CA ILE A 168 -14.19 -27.91 3.14
C ILE A 168 -13.02 -27.62 4.08
N TRP A 169 -13.26 -27.54 5.39
CA TRP A 169 -12.23 -27.38 6.40
C TRP A 169 -11.13 -28.44 6.33
N ARG A 170 -11.51 -29.73 6.23
CA ARG A 170 -10.55 -30.85 6.17
C ARG A 170 -9.71 -30.78 4.91
N GLU A 171 -10.33 -30.52 3.76
CA GLU A 171 -9.62 -30.41 2.48
C GLU A 171 -8.68 -29.19 2.46
N MET A 172 -9.14 -28.05 2.98
CA MET A 172 -8.32 -26.84 3.14
C MET A 172 -7.14 -27.08 4.07
N SER A 173 -7.38 -27.69 5.23
CA SER A 173 -6.33 -28.03 6.20
C SER A 173 -5.30 -28.95 5.58
N ALA A 174 -5.74 -29.98 4.84
CA ALA A 174 -4.82 -30.90 4.16
C ALA A 174 -4.00 -30.21 3.06
N LEU A 175 -4.58 -29.25 2.33
CA LEU A 175 -3.85 -28.47 1.32
C LEU A 175 -2.80 -27.57 1.96
N VAL A 176 -3.16 -26.76 2.96
CA VAL A 176 -2.20 -25.85 3.63
C VAL A 176 -1.11 -26.61 4.37
N GLU A 177 -1.41 -27.80 4.92
CA GLU A 177 -0.41 -28.69 5.51
C GLU A 177 0.58 -29.20 4.45
N ARG A 178 0.12 -29.60 3.25
CA ARG A 178 1.00 -29.94 2.11
C ARG A 178 1.81 -28.75 1.59
N MET A 179 1.33 -27.53 1.83
CA MET A 179 2.06 -26.28 1.59
C MET A 179 2.99 -25.90 2.77
N CYS A 180 3.16 -26.76 3.78
CA CYS A 180 4.00 -26.52 4.96
C CYS A 180 3.53 -25.41 5.91
N TRP A 181 2.28 -24.96 5.79
CA TRP A 181 1.73 -23.96 6.70
C TRP A 181 1.29 -24.61 8.01
N LYS A 182 1.33 -23.82 9.08
CA LYS A 182 0.92 -24.28 10.42
C LYS A 182 -0.18 -23.38 10.97
N ILE A 183 -1.02 -23.92 11.85
CA ILE A 183 -2.00 -23.11 12.58
C ILE A 183 -1.23 -22.29 13.64
N ALA A 184 -1.26 -20.97 13.52
CA ALA A 184 -0.73 -20.05 14.51
C ALA A 184 -1.73 -19.81 15.65
N ALA A 185 -3.01 -19.64 15.30
CA ALA A 185 -4.09 -19.49 16.27
C ALA A 185 -5.42 -19.93 15.66
N LYS A 186 -6.35 -20.40 16.50
CA LYS A 186 -7.75 -20.62 16.14
C LYS A 186 -8.61 -20.14 17.29
N LYS A 187 -9.43 -19.12 17.06
CA LYS A 187 -10.32 -18.54 18.09
C LYS A 187 -11.63 -18.08 17.47
N ASN A 188 -12.75 -18.44 18.11
CA ASN A 188 -14.09 -18.09 17.68
C ASN A 188 -14.32 -18.45 16.20
N GLN A 189 -14.54 -17.44 15.36
CA GLN A 189 -14.84 -17.56 13.94
C GLN A 189 -13.61 -17.42 13.04
N THR A 190 -12.40 -17.33 13.59
CA THR A 190 -11.17 -17.07 12.83
C THR A 190 -10.10 -18.12 13.10
N VAL A 191 -9.52 -18.63 12.03
CA VAL A 191 -8.26 -19.36 12.04
C VAL A 191 -7.17 -18.48 11.44
N ILE A 192 -5.96 -18.59 11.98
CA ILE A 192 -4.77 -17.93 11.45
C ILE A 192 -3.75 -19.01 11.16
N TRP A 193 -3.35 -19.10 9.89
CA TRP A 193 -2.21 -19.91 9.47
C TRP A 193 -0.96 -19.05 9.33
N VAL A 194 0.20 -19.69 9.44
CA VAL A 194 1.51 -19.07 9.27
C VAL A 194 2.36 -19.87 8.28
N LYS A 195 3.02 -19.15 7.37
CA LYS A 195 3.98 -19.70 6.40
C LYS A 195 5.25 -20.20 7.08
N PRO A 196 5.96 -21.18 6.49
CA PRO A 196 7.31 -21.51 6.94
C PRO A 196 8.26 -20.31 6.74
N LEU A 197 9.28 -20.21 7.59
CA LEU A 197 10.33 -19.19 7.49
C LEU A 197 11.42 -19.54 6.47
N THR A 198 11.51 -20.82 6.08
CA THR A 198 12.58 -21.38 5.26
C THR A 198 12.02 -22.35 4.22
N ASN A 199 12.84 -22.70 3.22
CA ASN A 199 12.52 -23.71 2.22
C ASN A 199 12.65 -25.16 2.72
N ASP A 200 13.09 -25.38 3.97
CA ASP A 200 13.43 -26.72 4.48
C ASP A 200 12.27 -27.71 4.30
N CYS A 201 11.07 -27.31 4.75
CA CYS A 201 9.88 -28.15 4.60
C CYS A 201 9.54 -28.41 3.13
N TYR A 202 9.79 -27.47 2.22
CA TYR A 202 9.55 -27.68 0.79
C TYR A 202 10.49 -28.72 0.19
N MET A 203 11.75 -28.73 0.64
CA MET A 203 12.80 -29.65 0.17
C MET A 203 12.63 -31.07 0.71
N GLU A 204 11.99 -31.23 1.88
CA GLU A 204 11.74 -32.53 2.52
C GLU A 204 10.48 -33.26 1.98
N ARG A 205 9.73 -32.63 1.06
CA ARG A 205 8.49 -33.22 0.51
C ARG A 205 8.78 -34.44 -0.35
N GLU A 206 7.90 -35.44 -0.26
CA GLU A 206 8.00 -36.62 -1.11
C GLU A 206 7.88 -36.25 -2.60
N PRO A 207 8.67 -36.89 -3.49
CA PRO A 207 8.56 -36.67 -4.92
C PRO A 207 7.12 -36.91 -5.43
N GLY A 208 6.58 -35.96 -6.20
CA GLY A 208 5.21 -36.04 -6.74
C GLY A 208 4.13 -35.45 -5.83
N THR A 209 4.49 -34.92 -4.64
CA THR A 209 3.55 -34.21 -3.75
C THR A 209 2.93 -33.00 -4.47
N GLN A 210 1.60 -32.89 -4.40
CA GLN A 210 0.85 -31.75 -4.91
C GLN A 210 0.60 -30.72 -3.80
N PRO A 211 0.74 -29.41 -4.06
CA PRO A 211 1.16 -28.79 -5.33
C PRO A 211 2.70 -28.85 -5.54
N PRO A 212 3.22 -28.94 -6.77
CA PRO A 212 4.66 -28.97 -7.05
C PRO A 212 5.35 -27.65 -6.66
N ILE A 213 6.68 -27.64 -6.68
CA ILE A 213 7.46 -26.39 -6.59
C ILE A 213 7.49 -25.74 -7.98
N CYS A 214 7.33 -24.41 -8.04
CA CYS A 214 7.40 -23.66 -9.29
C CYS A 214 8.77 -23.81 -9.96
N ARG A 215 8.83 -23.62 -11.27
CA ARG A 215 10.10 -23.79 -11.98
C ARG A 215 11.08 -22.68 -11.60
N SER A 216 12.37 -22.99 -11.61
CA SER A 216 13.41 -22.03 -11.23
C SER A 216 13.62 -20.89 -12.23
N ASP A 217 13.13 -21.04 -13.47
CA ASP A 217 13.19 -20.03 -14.52
C ASP A 217 12.02 -19.02 -14.49
N GLU A 218 11.02 -19.25 -13.65
CA GLU A 218 9.90 -18.32 -13.49
C GLU A 218 10.28 -17.16 -12.57
N ASP A 219 9.99 -15.93 -13.00
CA ASP A 219 10.08 -14.76 -12.13
C ASP A 219 8.84 -14.70 -11.21
N PRO A 220 8.99 -14.87 -9.88
CA PRO A 220 7.87 -14.79 -8.95
C PRO A 220 7.36 -13.35 -8.73
N ASP A 221 8.17 -12.35 -9.10
CA ASP A 221 7.83 -10.94 -8.99
C ASP A 221 7.10 -10.41 -10.24
N ALA A 222 7.05 -11.18 -11.34
CA ALA A 222 6.32 -10.80 -12.55
C ALA A 222 4.81 -10.92 -12.36
N VAL A 223 4.08 -9.84 -12.66
CA VAL A 223 2.62 -9.72 -12.40
C VAL A 223 1.80 -9.28 -13.61
N TRP A 224 2.37 -8.55 -14.57
CA TRP A 224 1.61 -7.98 -15.69
C TRP A 224 1.25 -9.05 -16.73
N GLY A 225 -0.03 -9.36 -16.85
CA GLY A 225 -0.52 -10.37 -17.81
C GLY A 225 -0.10 -11.82 -17.51
N VAL A 226 0.56 -12.08 -16.38
CA VAL A 226 1.07 -13.40 -16.00
C VAL A 226 -0.05 -14.29 -15.46
N ALA A 227 -0.18 -15.50 -15.97
CA ALA A 227 -1.14 -16.48 -15.44
C ALA A 227 -0.71 -16.99 -14.07
N MET A 228 -1.68 -17.28 -13.20
CA MET A 228 -1.36 -18.03 -11.98
C MET A 228 -1.00 -19.48 -12.35
N GLU A 229 -0.17 -20.10 -11.52
CA GLU A 229 0.21 -21.49 -11.66
C GLU A 229 -0.02 -22.24 -10.33
N PRO A 230 -0.49 -23.49 -10.34
CA PRO A 230 -0.75 -24.26 -9.14
C PRO A 230 0.57 -24.87 -8.59
N CYS A 231 1.51 -24.01 -8.22
CA CYS A 231 2.81 -24.39 -7.66
C CYS A 231 3.23 -23.49 -6.47
N ILE A 232 4.12 -24.00 -5.62
CA ILE A 232 4.70 -23.26 -4.50
C ILE A 232 5.94 -22.53 -4.97
N THR A 233 5.97 -21.21 -4.76
CA THR A 233 7.15 -20.39 -5.06
C THR A 233 8.20 -20.55 -3.95
N PRO A 234 9.40 -21.08 -4.23
CA PRO A 234 10.45 -21.18 -3.22
C PRO A 234 11.03 -19.80 -2.87
N TYR A 235 11.54 -19.65 -1.65
CA TYR A 235 12.27 -18.45 -1.24
C TYR A 235 13.64 -18.39 -1.91
N SER A 236 14.17 -17.17 -2.10
CA SER A 236 15.55 -16.98 -2.53
C SER A 236 16.53 -17.51 -1.49
N ASP A 237 17.77 -17.78 -1.91
CA ASP A 237 18.84 -18.19 -0.99
C ASP A 237 19.07 -17.20 0.15
N HIS A 238 18.87 -15.91 -0.12
CA HIS A 238 18.95 -14.86 0.89
C HIS A 238 17.87 -15.05 1.96
N ASP A 239 16.59 -15.01 1.58
CA ASP A 239 15.45 -15.13 2.50
C ASP A 239 15.47 -16.46 3.26
N HIS A 240 15.88 -17.53 2.59
CA HIS A 240 16.02 -18.85 3.20
C HIS A 240 17.06 -18.85 4.33
N LYS A 241 18.22 -18.21 4.14
CA LYS A 241 19.29 -18.12 5.14
C LYS A 241 18.93 -17.19 6.30
N THR A 242 18.30 -16.06 6.00
CA THR A 242 17.98 -15.01 6.96
C THR A 242 16.69 -15.28 7.72
N LYS A 243 15.88 -16.26 7.26
CA LYS A 243 14.59 -16.64 7.84
C LYS A 243 13.60 -15.48 7.87
N GLY A 244 13.64 -14.63 6.84
CA GLY A 244 12.86 -13.41 6.75
C GLY A 244 13.30 -12.55 5.58
N SER A 245 12.79 -11.32 5.51
CA SER A 245 13.10 -10.39 4.40
C SER A 245 14.20 -9.38 4.72
N GLU A 246 14.75 -9.38 5.95
CA GLU A 246 15.72 -8.40 6.48
C GLU A 246 15.33 -6.92 6.28
N LEU A 247 14.05 -6.64 6.06
CA LEU A 247 13.57 -5.29 5.90
C LEU A 247 13.55 -4.57 7.23
N ALA A 248 13.92 -3.29 7.20
CA ALA A 248 13.75 -2.43 8.36
C ALA A 248 12.26 -2.38 8.79
N PRO A 249 11.96 -2.12 10.07
CA PRO A 249 10.58 -1.87 10.49
C PRO A 249 10.06 -0.55 9.90
N TRP A 250 8.75 -0.44 9.74
CA TRP A 250 8.10 0.85 9.49
C TRP A 250 8.33 1.80 10.67
N PRO A 251 8.58 3.11 10.45
CA PRO A 251 8.64 3.81 9.16
C PRO A 251 10.03 3.85 8.53
N ARG A 252 11.06 3.29 9.18
CA ARG A 252 12.45 3.33 8.70
C ARG A 252 12.64 2.66 7.35
N ARG A 253 11.87 1.60 7.04
CA ARG A 253 11.91 0.95 5.71
C ARG A 253 11.64 1.88 4.55
N LEU A 254 10.97 3.01 4.78
CA LEU A 254 10.65 3.95 3.72
C LEU A 254 11.91 4.57 3.09
N THR A 255 13.00 4.71 3.84
CA THR A 255 14.26 5.31 3.37
C THR A 255 15.47 4.40 3.58
N ALA A 256 15.30 3.19 4.12
CA ALA A 256 16.36 2.20 4.26
C ALA A 256 16.53 1.42 2.94
N PRO A 257 17.77 1.23 2.43
CA PRO A 257 18.02 0.41 1.25
C PRO A 257 17.55 -1.04 1.47
N PRO A 258 16.63 -1.58 0.64
CA PRO A 258 16.16 -2.96 0.79
C PRO A 258 17.13 -3.98 0.16
N PRO A 259 17.19 -5.24 0.66
CA PRO A 259 18.11 -6.26 0.12
C PRO A 259 17.91 -6.56 -1.37
N ARG A 260 16.67 -6.49 -1.87
CA ARG A 260 16.32 -6.76 -3.28
C ARG A 260 16.83 -5.70 -4.27
N LEU A 261 17.53 -4.64 -3.81
CA LEU A 261 18.28 -3.73 -4.70
C LEU A 261 19.35 -4.46 -5.51
N ALA A 262 19.97 -5.48 -4.91
CA ALA A 262 21.02 -6.27 -5.55
C ALA A 262 20.55 -6.97 -6.84
N ASP A 263 19.25 -7.32 -6.91
CA ASP A 263 18.63 -7.95 -8.08
C ASP A 263 18.71 -7.06 -9.34
N PHE A 264 18.88 -5.74 -9.16
CA PHE A 264 19.02 -4.75 -10.23
C PHE A 264 20.45 -4.23 -10.39
N GLY A 265 21.38 -4.69 -9.57
CA GLY A 265 22.75 -4.15 -9.51
C GLY A 265 22.84 -2.74 -8.94
N TYR A 266 21.82 -2.28 -8.20
CA TYR A 266 21.84 -0.97 -7.55
C TYR A 266 22.63 -1.01 -6.24
N SER A 267 23.47 0.01 -6.02
CA SER A 267 24.17 0.20 -4.75
C SER A 267 23.29 0.94 -3.74
N ASN A 268 23.58 0.76 -2.44
CA ASN A 268 22.91 1.52 -1.38
C ASN A 268 23.08 3.03 -1.57
N GLU A 269 24.27 3.47 -1.99
CA GLU A 269 24.56 4.88 -2.26
C GLU A 269 23.69 5.46 -3.39
N MET A 270 23.43 4.68 -4.45
CA MET A 270 22.56 5.10 -5.54
C MET A 270 21.12 5.28 -5.06
N PHE A 271 20.64 4.37 -4.21
CA PHE A 271 19.30 4.44 -3.63
C PHE A 271 19.14 5.64 -2.68
N GLU A 272 20.16 5.93 -1.87
CA GLU A 272 20.18 7.07 -0.96
C GLU A 272 20.16 8.39 -1.74
N LYS A 273 21.01 8.52 -2.77
CA LYS A 273 21.04 9.68 -3.67
C LYS A 273 19.70 9.90 -4.39
N ASP A 274 19.08 8.84 -4.89
CA ASP A 274 17.74 8.94 -5.51
C ASP A 274 16.69 9.39 -4.49
N THR A 275 16.73 8.87 -3.26
CA THR A 275 15.82 9.29 -2.19
C THR A 275 15.98 10.77 -1.84
N GLU A 276 17.21 11.26 -1.68
CA GLU A 276 17.51 12.68 -1.39
C GLU A 276 17.09 13.61 -2.55
N LEU A 277 17.35 13.20 -3.79
CA LEU A 277 16.94 13.93 -4.98
C LEU A 277 15.42 14.11 -5.03
N TRP A 278 14.66 13.04 -4.78
CA TRP A 278 13.20 13.11 -4.77
C TRP A 278 12.64 13.93 -3.61
N GLN A 279 13.29 13.91 -2.44
CA GLN A 279 12.91 14.79 -1.33
C GLN A 279 13.00 16.27 -1.72
N ARG A 280 14.10 16.68 -2.38
CA ARG A 280 14.26 18.04 -2.91
C ARG A 280 13.19 18.38 -3.95
N ARG A 281 12.97 17.49 -4.93
CA ARG A 281 12.00 17.70 -6.02
C ARG A 281 10.57 17.84 -5.50
N VAL A 282 10.15 16.96 -4.59
CA VAL A 282 8.84 17.05 -3.95
C VAL A 282 8.70 18.34 -3.16
N GLY A 283 9.75 18.79 -2.47
CA GLY A 283 9.79 20.11 -1.83
C GLY A 283 9.48 21.25 -2.81
N ASN A 284 10.12 21.25 -3.98
CA ASN A 284 9.89 22.25 -5.02
C ASN A 284 8.45 22.18 -5.57
N TYR A 285 7.91 20.98 -5.82
CA TYR A 285 6.52 20.82 -6.26
C TYR A 285 5.53 21.34 -5.23
N TRP A 286 5.74 21.03 -3.95
CA TRP A 286 4.87 21.53 -2.88
C TRP A 286 4.92 23.04 -2.76
N ASN A 287 6.09 23.66 -2.96
CA ASN A 287 6.22 25.11 -2.97
C ASN A 287 5.41 25.73 -4.12
N LEU A 288 5.45 25.16 -5.33
CA LEU A 288 4.65 25.61 -6.47
C LEU A 288 3.14 25.46 -6.24
N LEU A 289 2.73 24.40 -5.55
CA LEU A 289 1.31 24.16 -5.23
C LEU A 289 0.81 24.98 -4.05
N SER A 290 1.69 25.34 -3.10
CA SER A 290 1.32 25.98 -1.82
C SER A 290 0.40 27.19 -1.92
N PRO A 291 0.43 28.06 -2.96
CA PRO A 291 -0.51 29.17 -3.06
C PRO A 291 -1.95 28.75 -3.37
N LYS A 292 -2.17 27.51 -3.81
CA LYS A 292 -3.46 26.97 -4.26
C LYS A 292 -3.98 25.81 -3.42
N ILE A 293 -3.18 25.25 -2.51
CA ILE A 293 -3.54 24.10 -1.69
C ILE A 293 -3.53 24.42 -0.19
N ALA A 294 -4.50 23.86 0.53
CA ALA A 294 -4.53 23.79 1.99
C ALA A 294 -4.15 22.38 2.47
N SER A 295 -4.07 22.18 3.79
CA SER A 295 -3.59 20.94 4.42
C SER A 295 -4.41 19.68 4.07
N ASP A 296 -5.65 19.82 3.60
CA ASP A 296 -6.59 18.74 3.31
C ASP A 296 -7.04 18.70 1.83
N THR A 297 -6.45 19.56 0.99
CA THR A 297 -6.80 19.65 -0.43
C THR A 297 -6.38 18.41 -1.21
N LEU A 298 -5.27 17.78 -0.82
CA LEU A 298 -4.75 16.58 -1.44
C LEU A 298 -4.82 15.42 -0.44
N ARG A 299 -5.34 14.27 -0.87
CA ARG A 299 -5.42 13.05 -0.06
C ARG A 299 -4.93 11.83 -0.84
N ASN A 300 -5.37 11.73 -2.10
CA ASN A 300 -5.07 10.63 -2.99
C ASN A 300 -4.10 11.11 -4.08
N VAL A 301 -2.85 10.66 -4.02
CA VAL A 301 -1.83 11.00 -5.03
C VAL A 301 -1.54 9.77 -5.88
N MET A 302 -1.35 9.97 -7.18
CA MET A 302 -0.82 8.94 -8.07
C MET A 302 0.53 9.39 -8.61
N ASP A 303 1.56 8.58 -8.37
CA ASP A 303 2.82 8.67 -9.07
C ASP A 303 2.77 7.75 -10.27
N MET A 304 2.64 8.33 -11.45
CA MET A 304 2.42 7.57 -12.68
C MET A 304 3.68 6.82 -13.13
N LYS A 305 4.85 7.15 -12.58
CA LYS A 305 6.12 6.44 -12.87
C LYS A 305 7.05 6.46 -11.65
N ALA A 306 6.85 5.50 -10.76
CA ALA A 306 7.47 5.51 -9.43
C ALA A 306 8.93 5.04 -9.38
N ASN A 307 9.42 4.30 -10.36
CA ASN A 307 10.77 3.73 -10.36
C ASN A 307 11.11 3.03 -9.02
N LEU A 308 11.92 3.64 -8.14
CA LEU A 308 12.30 3.11 -6.81
C LEU A 308 11.35 3.53 -5.66
N GLY A 309 10.25 4.24 -5.96
CA GLY A 309 9.24 4.70 -5.00
C GLY A 309 9.66 5.93 -4.19
N SER A 310 10.72 6.61 -4.61
CA SER A 310 11.32 7.72 -3.86
C SER A 310 10.44 8.98 -3.83
N PHE A 311 9.65 9.24 -4.88
CA PHE A 311 8.62 10.30 -4.85
C PHE A 311 7.58 10.02 -3.75
N GLY A 312 7.03 8.80 -3.71
CA GLY A 312 6.10 8.40 -2.67
C GLY A 312 6.72 8.44 -1.26
N ALA A 313 7.98 8.03 -1.13
CA ALA A 313 8.73 8.10 0.13
C ALA A 313 8.94 9.55 0.61
N ALA A 314 9.18 10.49 -0.30
CA ALA A 314 9.36 11.90 0.03
C ALA A 314 8.06 12.57 0.53
N LEU A 315 6.91 11.95 0.34
CA LEU A 315 5.61 12.43 0.79
C LEU A 315 5.21 11.95 2.20
N LYS A 316 6.09 11.24 2.91
CA LYS A 316 5.82 10.68 4.26
C LYS A 316 5.23 11.69 5.25
N GLU A 317 5.74 12.92 5.24
CA GLU A 317 5.33 13.97 6.19
C GLU A 317 4.07 14.72 5.71
N LYS A 318 3.48 14.30 4.59
CA LYS A 318 2.20 14.82 4.06
C LYS A 318 1.09 13.84 4.42
N ASP A 319 -0.09 14.35 4.77
CA ASP A 319 -1.29 13.54 5.08
C ASP A 319 -1.94 13.01 3.79
N VAL A 320 -1.15 12.28 2.99
CA VAL A 320 -1.55 11.71 1.70
C VAL A 320 -1.11 10.27 1.60
N TRP A 321 -1.79 9.49 0.75
CA TRP A 321 -1.28 8.22 0.29
C TRP A 321 -1.00 8.27 -1.21
N VAL A 322 -0.08 7.41 -1.65
CA VAL A 322 0.46 7.44 -3.02
C VAL A 322 0.23 6.09 -3.68
N MET A 323 -0.48 6.07 -4.81
CA MET A 323 -0.47 4.95 -5.73
C MET A 323 0.80 5.05 -6.58
N ASN A 324 1.74 4.13 -6.37
CA ASN A 324 3.01 4.10 -7.09
C ASN A 324 2.87 3.19 -8.32
N VAL A 325 2.94 3.74 -9.53
CA VAL A 325 2.79 2.97 -10.77
C VAL A 325 4.16 2.69 -11.37
N VAL A 326 4.45 1.42 -11.64
CA VAL A 326 5.64 0.98 -12.38
C VAL A 326 5.22 0.62 -13.81
N PRO A 327 5.82 1.23 -14.85
CA PRO A 327 5.52 0.85 -16.23
C PRO A 327 5.84 -0.62 -16.52
N GLU A 328 4.99 -1.30 -17.29
CA GLU A 328 5.16 -2.73 -17.60
C GLU A 328 6.43 -3.07 -18.39
N ASP A 329 6.91 -2.13 -19.20
CA ASP A 329 8.07 -2.28 -20.09
C ASP A 329 9.40 -1.91 -19.43
N GLY A 330 9.35 -1.47 -18.16
CA GLY A 330 10.52 -1.09 -17.40
C GLY A 330 11.14 -2.25 -16.61
N PRO A 331 12.23 -1.98 -15.87
CA PRO A 331 12.67 -2.90 -14.84
C PRO A 331 11.54 -3.14 -13.82
N ASN A 332 11.39 -4.39 -13.36
CA ASN A 332 10.32 -4.79 -12.44
C ASN A 332 10.56 -4.29 -11.00
N THR A 333 10.68 -2.98 -10.83
CA THR A 333 11.01 -2.32 -9.55
C THR A 333 9.85 -2.31 -8.57
N LEU A 334 8.67 -2.83 -8.94
CA LEU A 334 7.50 -2.87 -8.06
C LEU A 334 7.81 -3.56 -6.73
N LYS A 335 8.68 -4.57 -6.74
CA LYS A 335 9.14 -5.25 -5.52
C LYS A 335 9.87 -4.33 -4.53
N LEU A 336 10.60 -3.34 -5.04
CA LEU A 336 11.27 -2.33 -4.22
C LEU A 336 10.27 -1.37 -3.57
N ILE A 337 9.18 -1.02 -4.28
CA ILE A 337 8.06 -0.24 -3.74
C ILE A 337 7.50 -0.94 -2.49
N TYR A 338 7.18 -2.23 -2.61
CA TYR A 338 6.65 -3.03 -1.50
C TYR A 338 7.68 -3.24 -0.38
N ASP A 339 8.97 -3.34 -0.69
CA ASP A 339 10.00 -3.42 0.36
C ASP A 339 10.13 -2.14 1.16
N ARG A 340 9.90 -0.98 0.55
CA ARG A 340 9.78 0.31 1.25
C ARG A 340 8.51 0.45 2.08
N GLY A 341 7.59 -0.52 2.01
CA GLY A 341 6.29 -0.46 2.69
C GLY A 341 5.30 0.47 2.00
N LEU A 342 5.55 0.83 0.73
CA LEU A 342 4.63 1.56 -0.10
C LEU A 342 3.72 0.57 -0.86
N ILE A 343 2.63 1.09 -1.40
CA ILE A 343 1.73 0.34 -2.29
C ILE A 343 1.89 0.78 -3.74
N GLY A 344 1.70 -0.14 -4.67
CA GLY A 344 1.81 0.17 -6.08
C GLY A 344 1.23 -0.89 -6.99
N THR A 345 1.32 -0.65 -8.29
CA THR A 345 0.88 -1.58 -9.33
C THR A 345 1.79 -1.47 -10.55
N VAL A 346 1.81 -2.52 -11.37
CA VAL A 346 2.29 -2.41 -12.75
C VAL A 346 1.14 -1.90 -13.63
N HIS A 347 1.44 -1.04 -14.60
CA HIS A 347 0.45 -0.57 -15.59
C HIS A 347 1.09 -0.21 -16.93
N SER A 348 0.32 -0.33 -18.02
CA SER A 348 0.65 0.24 -19.32
C SER A 348 -0.13 1.52 -19.57
N TRP A 349 0.55 2.66 -19.66
CA TRP A 349 -0.10 3.95 -19.96
C TRP A 349 -0.61 4.09 -21.40
N CYS A 350 -0.50 3.04 -22.22
CA CYS A 350 -1.20 2.91 -23.49
C CYS A 350 -2.64 2.39 -23.32
N GLU A 351 -3.03 2.00 -22.10
CA GLU A 351 -4.35 1.49 -21.75
C GLU A 351 -4.94 2.28 -20.58
N ALA A 352 -6.27 2.25 -20.45
CA ALA A 352 -6.97 2.88 -19.35
C ALA A 352 -6.63 2.21 -18.00
N PHE A 353 -6.44 3.01 -16.95
CA PHE A 353 -6.13 2.52 -15.63
C PHE A 353 -7.38 1.99 -14.93
N SER A 354 -7.29 0.80 -14.33
CA SER A 354 -8.41 0.14 -13.66
C SER A 354 -8.76 0.79 -12.31
N THR A 355 -9.37 1.97 -12.36
CA THR A 355 -9.85 2.75 -11.22
C THR A 355 -11.14 3.49 -11.55
N TYR A 356 -11.88 3.89 -10.52
CA TYR A 356 -13.03 4.76 -10.68
C TYR A 356 -12.62 6.13 -11.25
N PRO A 357 -13.47 6.78 -12.06
CA PRO A 357 -13.25 8.17 -12.41
C PRO A 357 -13.16 9.06 -11.16
N ARG A 358 -12.36 10.13 -11.23
CA ARG A 358 -12.21 11.13 -10.13
C ARG A 358 -11.66 10.56 -8.82
N THR A 359 -10.78 9.57 -8.91
CA THR A 359 -10.16 8.92 -7.73
C THR A 359 -9.05 9.77 -7.11
N TYR A 360 -8.21 10.42 -7.91
CA TYR A 360 -6.99 11.07 -7.44
C TYR A 360 -7.13 12.60 -7.38
N ASP A 361 -6.49 13.20 -6.38
CA ASP A 361 -6.44 14.66 -6.20
C ASP A 361 -5.18 15.26 -6.84
N LEU A 362 -4.11 14.46 -7.02
CA LEU A 362 -2.87 14.86 -7.68
C LEU A 362 -2.34 13.71 -8.56
N LEU A 363 -2.05 14.02 -9.83
CA LEU A 363 -1.30 13.15 -10.73
C LEU A 363 0.12 13.69 -10.92
N HIS A 364 1.13 12.85 -10.68
CA HIS A 364 2.52 13.16 -10.97
C HIS A 364 2.99 12.32 -12.15
N ALA A 365 3.29 12.99 -13.27
CA ALA A 365 3.74 12.39 -14.53
C ALA A 365 5.18 12.82 -14.82
N TRP A 366 6.13 11.96 -14.49
CA TRP A 366 7.54 12.16 -14.83
C TRP A 366 7.91 11.36 -16.06
N THR A 367 8.26 12.02 -17.17
CA THR A 367 8.65 11.42 -18.47
C THR A 367 7.62 10.48 -19.10
N VAL A 368 6.40 10.41 -18.56
CA VAL A 368 5.37 9.44 -18.99
C VAL A 368 4.98 9.67 -20.45
N PHE A 369 4.81 10.93 -20.87
CA PHE A 369 4.47 11.28 -22.24
C PHE A 369 5.58 10.90 -23.21
N SER A 370 6.83 11.26 -22.89
CA SER A 370 7.99 10.85 -23.68
C SER A 370 8.09 9.33 -23.85
N ASP A 371 7.68 8.54 -22.86
CA ASP A 371 7.77 7.08 -22.92
C ASP A 371 6.64 6.45 -23.73
N ILE A 372 5.41 6.92 -23.59
CA ILE A 372 4.30 6.42 -24.41
C ILE A 372 4.45 6.79 -25.89
N GLU A 373 5.07 7.95 -26.19
CA GLU A 373 5.36 8.37 -27.57
C GLU A 373 6.35 7.41 -28.24
N LYS A 374 7.40 6.98 -27.52
CA LYS A 374 8.35 5.96 -28.02
C LYS A 374 7.68 4.62 -28.35
N LYS A 375 6.59 4.30 -27.65
CA LYS A 375 5.78 3.09 -27.90
C LYS A 375 4.77 3.26 -29.04
N GLY A 376 4.61 4.47 -29.57
CA GLY A 376 3.60 4.77 -30.58
C GLY A 376 2.17 4.87 -30.04
N CYS A 377 2.01 5.13 -28.74
CA CYS A 377 0.71 5.31 -28.10
C CYS A 377 0.28 6.79 -28.17
N SER A 378 -1.03 7.06 -28.17
CA SER A 378 -1.56 8.43 -28.27
C SER A 378 -1.38 9.20 -26.97
N ALA A 379 -0.74 10.36 -27.07
CA ALA A 379 -0.63 11.29 -25.97
C ALA A 379 -1.98 11.96 -25.64
N GLU A 380 -2.86 12.11 -26.63
CA GLU A 380 -4.24 12.56 -26.43
C GLU A 380 -5.05 11.57 -25.59
N ASP A 381 -4.94 10.27 -25.86
CA ASP A 381 -5.61 9.24 -25.07
C ASP A 381 -5.13 9.26 -23.61
N LEU A 382 -3.82 9.47 -23.38
CA LEU A 382 -3.29 9.66 -22.03
C LEU A 382 -3.86 10.90 -21.34
N LEU A 383 -4.00 12.02 -22.04
CA LEU A 383 -4.62 13.24 -21.48
C LEU A 383 -6.07 13.00 -21.07
N LEU A 384 -6.84 12.28 -21.88
CA LEU A 384 -8.23 11.90 -21.57
C LEU A 384 -8.29 10.96 -20.36
N GLU A 385 -7.37 10.01 -20.26
CA GLU A 385 -7.30 9.10 -19.11
C GLU A 385 -6.92 9.85 -17.83
N MET A 386 -5.95 10.76 -17.90
CA MET A 386 -5.58 11.66 -16.80
C MET A 386 -6.78 12.51 -16.37
N ASP A 387 -7.56 13.05 -17.33
CA ASP A 387 -8.79 13.78 -17.00
C ASP A 387 -9.81 12.87 -16.30
N ARG A 388 -10.04 11.66 -16.80
CA ARG A 388 -11.01 10.72 -16.23
C ARG A 388 -10.72 10.39 -14.78
N ILE A 389 -9.46 10.09 -14.43
CA ILE A 389 -9.09 9.64 -13.07
C ILE A 389 -8.86 10.79 -12.08
N LEU A 390 -8.61 12.01 -12.57
CA LEU A 390 -8.39 13.19 -11.73
C LEU A 390 -9.72 13.80 -11.26
N ARG A 391 -9.80 14.08 -9.96
CA ARG A 391 -10.93 14.78 -9.34
C ARG A 391 -11.04 16.21 -9.87
N PRO A 392 -12.25 16.78 -10.04
CA PRO A 392 -12.41 18.22 -10.23
C PRO A 392 -11.65 18.98 -9.15
N THR A 393 -11.03 20.11 -9.52
CA THR A 393 -10.13 20.92 -8.65
C THR A 393 -8.78 20.29 -8.32
N GLY A 394 -8.56 19.03 -8.71
CA GLY A 394 -7.29 18.33 -8.57
C GLY A 394 -6.19 18.89 -9.47
N PHE A 395 -4.96 18.44 -9.20
CA PHE A 395 -3.75 18.97 -9.80
C PHE A 395 -3.02 17.92 -10.64
N ILE A 396 -2.26 18.38 -11.63
CA ILE A 396 -1.34 17.56 -12.43
C ILE A 396 0.01 18.24 -12.39
N ILE A 397 1.05 17.45 -12.13
CA ILE A 397 2.45 17.85 -12.30
C ILE A 397 3.02 17.02 -13.45
N ILE A 398 3.41 17.68 -14.53
CA ILE A 398 4.10 17.07 -15.66
C ILE A 398 5.55 17.52 -15.61
N ARG A 399 6.49 16.59 -15.46
CA ARG A 399 7.92 16.84 -15.66
C ARG A 399 8.39 16.07 -16.88
N ASP A 400 8.63 16.78 -17.98
CA ASP A 400 9.02 16.19 -19.25
C ASP A 400 9.77 17.23 -20.11
N LYS A 401 10.23 16.82 -21.30
CA LYS A 401 10.96 17.67 -22.25
C LYS A 401 10.09 18.83 -22.73
N GLN A 402 10.72 19.95 -23.10
CA GLN A 402 10.01 21.14 -23.60
C GLN A 402 8.98 20.85 -24.71
N PRO A 403 9.27 20.04 -25.77
CA PRO A 403 8.30 19.78 -26.82
C PRO A 403 7.02 19.10 -26.33
N VAL A 404 7.13 18.24 -25.31
CA VAL A 404 5.99 17.59 -24.66
C VAL A 404 5.13 18.61 -23.93
N ILE A 405 5.76 19.52 -23.17
CA ILE A 405 5.02 20.57 -22.46
C ILE A 405 4.27 21.48 -23.44
N GLU A 406 4.90 21.85 -24.56
CA GLU A 406 4.25 22.65 -25.60
C GLU A 406 3.12 21.88 -26.33
N PHE A 407 3.24 20.56 -26.46
CA PHE A 407 2.16 19.71 -26.94
C PHE A 407 0.97 19.73 -25.97
N VAL A 408 1.19 19.48 -24.67
CA VAL A 408 0.12 19.43 -23.66
C VAL A 408 -0.61 20.78 -23.56
N LYS A 409 0.12 21.90 -23.62
CA LYS A 409 -0.47 23.27 -23.59
C LYS A 409 -1.57 23.49 -24.63
N LYS A 410 -1.51 22.83 -25.78
CA LYS A 410 -2.54 22.95 -26.84
C LYS A 410 -3.90 22.41 -26.39
N TYR A 411 -3.92 21.46 -25.47
CA TYR A 411 -5.14 20.77 -25.01
C TYR A 411 -5.67 21.28 -23.66
N VAL A 412 -4.88 22.06 -22.90
CA VAL A 412 -5.24 22.57 -21.57
C VAL A 412 -6.61 23.25 -21.58
N GLN A 413 -6.87 24.14 -22.54
CA GLN A 413 -8.17 24.84 -22.61
C GLN A 413 -9.32 23.88 -22.97
N ALA A 414 -9.11 22.97 -23.92
CA ALA A 414 -10.13 22.01 -24.37
C ALA A 414 -10.54 21.03 -23.26
N LEU A 415 -9.61 20.69 -22.35
CA LEU A 415 -9.86 19.82 -21.19
C LEU A 415 -10.41 20.57 -19.97
N HIS A 416 -10.68 21.88 -20.10
CA HIS A 416 -11.07 22.75 -18.97
C HIS A 416 -10.05 22.70 -17.83
N TRP A 417 -8.78 22.73 -18.18
CA TRP A 417 -7.67 22.81 -17.25
C TRP A 417 -7.08 24.23 -17.23
N GLU A 418 -6.47 24.63 -16.12
CA GLU A 418 -5.79 25.92 -15.95
C GLU A 418 -4.32 25.70 -15.64
N ALA A 419 -3.43 26.41 -16.33
CA ALA A 419 -2.01 26.45 -16.00
C ALA A 419 -1.79 27.21 -14.68
N VAL A 420 -1.16 26.55 -13.71
CA VAL A 420 -0.84 27.14 -12.40
C VAL A 420 0.59 27.69 -12.37
N ALA A 421 1.55 26.90 -12.86
CA ALA A 421 2.96 27.28 -12.89
C ALA A 421 3.69 26.56 -14.03
N THR A 422 4.74 27.19 -14.54
CA THR A 422 5.73 26.55 -15.42
C THR A 422 7.11 26.95 -14.91
N ALA A 423 7.97 25.97 -14.65
CA ALA A 423 9.33 26.19 -14.18
C ALA A 423 10.31 25.38 -15.02
N ASP A 424 11.44 25.97 -15.35
CA ASP A 424 12.59 25.25 -15.89
C ASP A 424 13.26 24.48 -14.74
N SER A 425 13.59 23.20 -14.98
CA SER A 425 14.24 22.38 -13.95
C SER A 425 15.76 22.49 -13.94
N SER A 426 16.34 23.40 -14.72
CA SER A 426 17.78 23.71 -14.78
C SER A 426 18.46 24.05 -13.45
N SER A 427 17.70 24.28 -12.37
CA SER A 427 18.23 24.41 -11.01
C SER A 427 18.56 23.08 -10.30
N ASP A 428 18.12 21.93 -10.83
CA ASP A 428 18.50 20.60 -10.35
C ASP A 428 19.83 20.19 -10.99
N SER A 429 20.95 20.58 -10.37
CA SER A 429 22.34 20.41 -10.86
C SER A 429 22.82 18.96 -11.11
N ASP A 430 21.96 17.95 -10.94
CA ASP A 430 22.33 16.53 -10.95
C ASP A 430 21.70 15.72 -12.09
N THR A 431 20.93 16.35 -12.99
CA THR A 431 20.43 15.72 -14.22
C THR A 431 20.66 16.61 -15.44
N ASP A 432 21.37 16.06 -16.42
CA ASP A 432 21.84 16.67 -17.68
C ASP A 432 20.70 16.97 -18.69
N GLY A 433 19.51 17.38 -18.21
CA GLY A 433 18.29 17.42 -19.01
C GLY A 433 17.55 18.76 -18.98
N ASP A 434 17.21 19.26 -20.16
CA ASP A 434 16.26 20.36 -20.44
C ASP A 434 14.81 19.97 -20.09
N ASP A 435 14.59 19.43 -18.89
CA ASP A 435 13.27 19.04 -18.40
C ASP A 435 12.53 20.27 -17.86
N PHE A 436 11.25 20.37 -18.18
CA PHE A 436 10.36 21.44 -17.69
C PHE A 436 9.33 20.85 -16.75
N VAL A 437 8.96 21.63 -15.74
CA VAL A 437 7.87 21.31 -14.81
C VAL A 437 6.67 22.16 -15.16
N PHE A 438 5.56 21.51 -15.48
CA PHE A 438 4.28 22.15 -15.77
C PHE A 438 3.23 21.71 -14.76
N VAL A 439 2.68 22.67 -14.03
CA VAL A 439 1.65 22.44 -13.00
C VAL A 439 0.31 22.94 -13.52
N ILE A 440 -0.68 22.06 -13.49
CA ILE A 440 -2.01 22.28 -14.04
C ILE A 440 -3.05 22.02 -12.94
N GLN A 441 -4.15 22.77 -12.95
CA GLN A 441 -5.33 22.49 -12.14
C GLN A 441 -6.53 22.19 -13.03
N LYS A 442 -7.20 21.06 -12.79
CA LYS A 442 -8.46 20.71 -13.44
C LYS A 442 -9.60 21.53 -12.87
N LYS A 443 -10.44 22.11 -13.73
CA LYS A 443 -11.65 22.84 -13.29
C LYS A 443 -12.88 21.94 -13.29
N LEU A 444 -13.92 22.43 -12.64
CA LEU A 444 -15.22 21.79 -12.69
C LEU A 444 -15.84 22.05 -14.05
N TRP A 445 -16.37 21.00 -14.68
CA TRP A 445 -17.20 21.13 -15.86
C TRP A 445 -18.57 21.65 -15.44
N LEU A 446 -18.77 22.96 -15.59
CA LEU A 446 -20.04 23.62 -15.35
C LEU A 446 -20.89 23.57 -16.62
N THR A 447 -22.16 23.18 -16.53
CA THR A 447 -23.10 23.32 -17.66
C THR A 447 -23.44 24.80 -17.83
N SER A 448 -23.78 25.21 -19.05
CA SER A 448 -24.14 26.60 -19.37
C SER A 448 -25.30 27.15 -18.54
N GLU A 449 -26.16 26.28 -18.01
CA GLU A 449 -27.24 26.67 -17.09
C GLU A 449 -26.70 26.98 -15.68
N SER A 450 -25.72 26.22 -15.17
CA SER A 450 -25.15 26.45 -13.84
C SER A 450 -24.34 27.75 -13.72
N LEU A 451 -23.83 28.28 -14.84
CA LEU A 451 -23.14 29.57 -14.87
C LEU A 451 -24.11 30.75 -14.69
N ARG A 452 -25.40 30.60 -15.02
CA ARG A 452 -26.39 31.69 -14.88
C ARG A 452 -26.85 31.90 -13.44
N ASP A 453 -26.74 30.88 -12.59
CA ASP A 453 -27.14 30.94 -11.19
C ASP A 453 -25.97 31.28 -10.25
N SER A 454 -24.76 31.47 -10.78
CA SER A 454 -23.54 31.77 -10.03
C SER A 454 -22.92 33.15 -10.31
N GLU A 455 -23.61 34.00 -11.07
CA GLU A 455 -23.31 35.44 -11.22
C GLU A 455 -24.14 36.33 -10.29
#